data_AF-A0A958LU80-F1
#
_entry.id   AF-A0A958LU80-F1
#
_cell.length_a   1.000
_cell.length_b   1.000
_cell.length_c   1.000
_cell.angle_alpha   90.00
_cell.angle_beta   90.00
_cell.angle_gamma   90.00
#
_symmetry.space_group_name_H-M   'P 1'
#
loop_
_entity.id
_entity.type
_entity.pdbx_description
1 polymer ?
#
loop_
_entity_poly.entity_id
_entity_poly.type
_entity_poly.pdbx_seq_one_letter_code
_entity_poly.pdbx_strand_id
1 'polypeptide(L)'
;MCDFGRDTPPDRTNLTPNRLVKKLLQGGGGSNRSFGGRGGQRGPSSTGDSSNGIDSPGPSTNPPVAVAGGGNATTDDSSSSSSSSASSGSSSSTNDQEPVGQATSNLWWLTDVEKILTLDYSDPDGDEASECQVQSLSNLVESTACSCLAGICTVGLTSTPGYSGMASFEFSVVTNSLESEFVANSVELILAGGPFPGTFEDPLNALNYSFSAGSLNWSSDWIESGEADGAMAGIVQINNKAGPGPVECSSGNCLRIGDNSLSVTGTYSLERKMNLIGASTASLGFDWRRDSAFGYLSASDFQVEISKDNGVTWTTIFIVLSGGSDGSMTTESIDISN
;
A
#
# COMPACT_ATOMS: atom_id res chain seq x y z
N MET A 1 11.89 37.98 54.54
CA MET A 1 11.48 39.39 54.57
C MET A 1 11.50 39.85 53.12
N CYS A 2 10.42 39.70 52.35
CA CYS A 2 9.00 39.39 52.64
C CYS A 2 8.45 38.53 51.47
N ASP A 3 7.30 37.83 51.51
CA ASP A 3 6.44 37.27 52.57
C ASP A 3 5.54 36.18 51.92
N PHE A 4 4.81 35.36 52.68
CA PHE A 4 3.94 34.30 52.14
C PHE A 4 2.51 34.77 51.87
N GLY A 5 2.02 34.57 50.64
CA GLY A 5 0.60 34.54 50.31
C GLY A 5 0.18 33.14 49.83
N ARG A 6 -0.77 32.51 50.52
CA ARG A 6 -1.44 31.28 50.05
C ARG A 6 -2.78 31.64 49.43
N ASP A 7 -3.04 31.14 48.23
CA ASP A 7 -4.40 30.82 47.79
C ASP A 7 -4.39 29.64 46.81
N THR A 8 -5.27 28.68 47.07
CA THR A 8 -5.64 27.53 46.22
C THR A 8 -7.09 27.22 46.58
N PRO A 9 -8.05 27.21 45.62
CA PRO A 9 -8.24 26.09 44.70
C PRO A 9 -8.64 26.56 43.27
N PRO A 10 -9.00 25.68 42.30
CA PRO A 10 -9.09 24.22 42.36
C PRO A 10 -8.14 23.44 41.43
N ASP A 11 -7.80 22.27 41.94
CA ASP A 11 -7.84 20.97 41.27
C ASP A 11 -8.12 20.96 39.75
N ARG A 12 -7.20 20.32 39.00
CA ARG A 12 -7.37 19.91 37.60
C ARG A 12 -7.05 18.41 37.44
N THR A 13 -7.59 17.54 38.29
CA THR A 13 -7.54 16.08 38.06
C THR A 13 -8.10 15.73 36.68
N ASN A 14 -7.35 14.92 35.94
CA ASN A 14 -7.80 14.15 34.77
C ASN A 14 -8.41 14.96 33.61
N LEU A 15 -7.61 15.84 33.02
CA LEU A 15 -7.49 15.82 31.56
C LEU A 15 -6.18 15.13 31.20
N THR A 16 -6.26 13.96 30.56
CA THR A 16 -5.10 13.35 29.90
C THR A 16 -4.67 14.24 28.74
N PRO A 17 -3.38 14.61 28.59
CA PRO A 17 -2.94 15.41 27.47
C PRO A 17 -3.17 14.67 26.15
N ASN A 18 -3.75 15.35 25.16
CA ASN A 18 -3.92 14.78 23.83
C ASN A 18 -2.54 14.75 23.16
N ARG A 19 -2.03 13.54 22.89
CA ARG A 19 -0.75 13.32 22.20
C ARG A 19 -1.05 13.15 20.72
N LEU A 20 -0.67 14.12 19.89
CA LEU A 20 -0.90 14.09 18.45
C LEU A 20 0.39 13.64 17.75
N VAL A 21 0.35 12.52 17.03
CA VAL A 21 1.58 11.86 16.58
C VAL A 21 1.62 11.64 15.06
N LYS A 22 2.55 12.30 14.38
CA LYS A 22 2.98 11.86 13.04
C LYS A 22 3.97 10.73 13.22
N LYS A 23 3.71 9.59 12.60
CA LYS A 23 4.45 8.35 12.80
C LYS A 23 5.09 7.89 11.50
N LEU A 24 6.33 7.41 11.55
CA LEU A 24 7.03 6.88 10.39
C LEU A 24 7.67 5.54 10.70
N LEU A 25 7.40 4.58 9.82
CA LEU A 25 7.80 3.18 9.97
C LEU A 25 8.94 2.87 8.99
N GLN A 26 10.13 2.66 9.52
CA GLN A 26 11.28 2.19 8.75
C GLN A 26 11.16 0.68 8.58
N GLY A 27 11.07 0.22 7.32
CA GLY A 27 10.86 -1.17 6.95
C GLY A 27 12.10 -2.05 7.15
N GLY A 28 12.37 -2.46 8.40
CA GLY A 28 13.29 -3.56 8.69
C GLY A 28 12.60 -4.93 8.50
N GLY A 29 13.27 -5.87 7.84
CA GLY A 29 12.73 -7.22 7.61
C GLY A 29 12.70 -8.07 8.89
N GLY A 30 11.53 -8.59 9.26
CA GLY A 30 11.34 -9.36 10.51
C GLY A 30 10.06 -10.20 10.51
N SER A 31 10.23 -11.52 10.42
CA SER A 31 9.24 -12.60 10.23
C SER A 31 7.92 -12.56 11.02
N ASN A 32 6.85 -13.00 10.35
CA ASN A 32 5.50 -13.28 10.87
C ASN A 32 5.44 -14.27 12.06
N ARG A 33 4.46 -14.06 12.97
CA ARG A 33 3.66 -15.12 13.65
C ARG A 33 2.21 -14.63 13.84
N SER A 34 1.24 -15.54 13.95
CA SER A 34 -0.18 -15.25 13.70
C SER A 34 -1.18 -16.01 14.60
N PHE A 35 -2.46 -15.59 14.48
CA PHE A 35 -3.73 -16.24 14.85
C PHE A 35 -4.24 -16.34 16.32
N GLY A 36 -5.53 -15.98 16.47
CA GLY A 36 -6.44 -16.34 17.58
C GLY A 36 -7.26 -15.16 18.12
N GLY A 37 -8.61 -15.16 18.16
CA GLY A 37 -9.60 -16.16 17.74
C GLY A 37 -11.06 -15.64 17.76
N ARG A 38 -12.02 -16.46 17.28
CA ARG A 38 -13.43 -16.11 16.95
C ARG A 38 -14.38 -15.83 18.13
N GLY A 39 -15.44 -15.03 17.87
CA GLY A 39 -16.80 -15.20 18.43
C GLY A 39 -17.52 -13.91 18.86
N GLY A 40 -18.85 -13.73 18.70
CA GLY A 40 -19.84 -14.53 17.95
C GLY A 40 -21.32 -14.20 18.28
N GLN A 41 -22.16 -14.06 17.24
CA GLN A 41 -23.66 -14.06 17.20
C GLN A 41 -24.49 -13.17 18.17
N ARG A 42 -25.41 -12.34 17.61
CA ARG A 42 -26.90 -12.52 17.61
C ARG A 42 -27.65 -11.22 17.24
N GLY A 43 -28.73 -11.33 16.45
CA GLY A 43 -29.80 -10.32 16.33
C GLY A 43 -31.11 -10.85 16.95
N PRO A 44 -32.32 -10.46 16.48
CA PRO A 44 -32.67 -9.42 15.48
C PRO A 44 -33.78 -8.45 15.97
N SER A 45 -34.27 -7.55 15.12
CA SER A 45 -35.54 -6.84 15.33
C SER A 45 -36.28 -6.51 14.01
N SER A 46 -37.59 -6.77 13.99
CA SER A 46 -38.55 -6.31 12.96
C SER A 46 -38.98 -4.85 13.25
N THR A 47 -39.88 -4.16 12.54
CA THR A 47 -40.92 -4.52 11.53
C THR A 47 -41.26 -3.26 10.72
N GLY A 48 -41.73 -3.38 9.47
CA GLY A 48 -42.17 -2.21 8.70
C GLY A 48 -42.84 -2.59 7.38
N ASP A 49 -44.15 -2.82 7.41
CA ASP A 49 -44.95 -3.27 6.26
C ASP A 49 -45.75 -2.11 5.65
N SER A 50 -45.95 -2.12 4.31
CA SER A 50 -46.82 -1.20 3.56
C SER A 50 -47.04 -1.67 2.11
N SER A 51 -48.01 -2.56 1.91
CA SER A 51 -48.40 -3.07 0.59
C SER A 51 -49.41 -2.17 -0.16
N ASN A 52 -49.18 -1.92 -1.45
CA ASN A 52 -50.19 -1.70 -2.52
C ASN A 52 -49.45 -1.42 -3.85
N GLY A 53 -49.80 -1.97 -5.02
CA GLY A 53 -50.75 -3.04 -5.33
C GLY A 53 -51.18 -3.01 -6.82
N ILE A 54 -51.02 -4.14 -7.53
CA ILE A 54 -51.80 -4.61 -8.72
C ILE A 54 -51.99 -3.57 -9.87
N ASP A 55 -51.48 -3.76 -11.09
CA ASP A 55 -51.98 -4.78 -12.04
C ASP A 55 -51.04 -5.09 -13.25
N SER A 56 -51.50 -5.93 -14.18
CA SER A 56 -50.88 -6.32 -15.47
C SER A 56 -51.97 -6.44 -16.58
N PRO A 57 -51.71 -6.76 -17.88
CA PRO A 57 -50.47 -7.14 -18.58
C PRO A 57 -50.18 -6.31 -19.87
N GLY A 58 -49.24 -6.78 -20.73
CA GLY A 58 -48.90 -6.17 -22.03
C GLY A 58 -49.87 -6.48 -23.18
N PRO A 59 -49.53 -6.10 -24.44
CA PRO A 59 -48.90 -7.11 -25.32
C PRO A 59 -47.87 -6.61 -26.36
N SER A 60 -47.30 -7.57 -27.10
CA SER A 60 -46.34 -7.46 -28.21
C SER A 60 -46.88 -6.82 -29.51
N THR A 61 -46.01 -6.13 -30.27
CA THR A 61 -46.07 -6.06 -31.76
C THR A 61 -44.68 -5.93 -32.44
N ASN A 62 -44.51 -6.66 -33.54
CA ASN A 62 -43.46 -6.62 -34.59
C ASN A 62 -44.22 -6.64 -35.96
N PRO A 63 -43.62 -6.62 -37.19
CA PRO A 63 -42.27 -6.26 -37.66
C PRO A 63 -42.33 -4.84 -38.30
N PRO A 64 -42.00 -4.47 -39.59
CA PRO A 64 -41.40 -5.14 -40.78
C PRO A 64 -39.88 -5.42 -40.66
N VAL A 65 -39.12 -6.06 -41.59
CA VAL A 65 -39.25 -6.52 -43.00
C VAL A 65 -39.00 -5.50 -44.14
N ALA A 66 -37.87 -5.67 -44.83
CA ALA A 66 -37.59 -5.21 -46.20
C ALA A 66 -36.74 -6.28 -46.93
N VAL A 67 -36.86 -6.41 -48.27
CA VAL A 67 -36.31 -7.56 -49.03
C VAL A 67 -35.60 -7.13 -50.32
N ALA A 68 -34.31 -7.51 -50.46
CA ALA A 68 -33.58 -7.80 -51.70
C ALA A 68 -32.13 -8.24 -51.35
N GLY A 69 -31.45 -9.16 -52.03
CA GLY A 69 -31.90 -10.12 -53.06
C GLY A 69 -30.80 -10.51 -54.06
N GLY A 70 -30.62 -11.81 -54.33
CA GLY A 70 -30.00 -12.31 -55.57
C GLY A 70 -28.72 -13.18 -55.49
N GLY A 71 -28.87 -14.50 -55.69
CA GLY A 71 -27.88 -15.42 -56.29
C GLY A 71 -26.61 -15.79 -55.49
N ASN A 72 -25.87 -16.85 -55.83
CA ASN A 72 -26.13 -18.01 -56.71
C ASN A 72 -25.12 -19.15 -56.41
N ALA A 73 -25.28 -20.32 -57.06
CA ALA A 73 -24.28 -21.40 -57.24
C ALA A 73 -24.02 -22.38 -56.08
N THR A 74 -24.93 -23.35 -55.95
CA THR A 74 -24.67 -24.81 -55.95
C THR A 74 -23.24 -25.34 -55.78
N THR A 75 -23.07 -26.31 -54.88
CA THR A 75 -22.37 -27.58 -55.21
C THR A 75 -22.84 -28.70 -54.27
N ASP A 76 -23.29 -29.81 -54.83
CA ASP A 76 -23.45 -31.09 -54.13
C ASP A 76 -22.12 -31.86 -54.17
N ASP A 77 -21.82 -32.71 -53.17
CA ASP A 77 -22.07 -34.16 -53.26
C ASP A 77 -21.29 -34.97 -52.18
N SER A 78 -21.91 -36.06 -51.73
CA SER A 78 -21.29 -37.29 -51.22
C SER A 78 -20.60 -37.29 -49.84
N SER A 79 -20.32 -38.52 -49.38
CA SER A 79 -20.37 -38.87 -47.96
C SER A 79 -19.56 -40.14 -47.61
N SER A 80 -19.53 -40.46 -46.31
CA SER A 80 -18.78 -41.58 -45.69
C SER A 80 -17.25 -41.36 -45.63
N SER A 81 -16.47 -42.09 -44.81
CA SER A 81 -16.86 -43.14 -43.85
C SER A 81 -15.95 -43.08 -42.61
N SER A 82 -16.44 -43.58 -41.48
CA SER A 82 -15.65 -43.71 -40.24
C SER A 82 -14.71 -44.92 -40.28
N SER A 83 -13.51 -44.77 -39.74
CA SER A 83 -12.70 -45.88 -39.26
C SER A 83 -12.04 -45.50 -37.94
N SER A 84 -11.99 -46.44 -36.99
CA SER A 84 -11.57 -46.19 -35.61
C SER A 84 -10.21 -46.80 -35.31
N SER A 85 -9.39 -46.05 -34.57
CA SER A 85 -8.15 -46.52 -33.97
C SER A 85 -8.13 -46.08 -32.51
N ALA A 86 -8.58 -46.95 -31.61
CA ALA A 86 -8.56 -46.68 -30.18
C ALA A 86 -7.15 -46.97 -29.62
N SER A 87 -6.48 -45.95 -29.11
CA SER A 87 -5.25 -46.09 -28.33
C SER A 87 -5.49 -45.58 -26.91
N SER A 88 -5.32 -46.47 -25.94
CA SER A 88 -5.27 -46.30 -24.48
C SER A 88 -5.41 -44.88 -23.93
N GLY A 89 -6.59 -44.56 -23.39
CA GLY A 89 -6.78 -43.33 -22.65
C GLY A 89 -6.13 -43.39 -21.26
N SER A 90 -5.01 -42.67 -21.09
CA SER A 90 -4.74 -42.00 -19.82
C SER A 90 -5.62 -40.75 -19.79
N SER A 91 -6.40 -40.55 -18.72
CA SER A 91 -7.23 -39.37 -18.56
C SER A 91 -6.42 -38.20 -17.99
N SER A 92 -5.58 -37.59 -18.82
CA SER A 92 -5.12 -36.22 -18.55
C SER A 92 -6.28 -35.24 -18.81
N SER A 93 -6.34 -34.18 -18.01
CA SER A 93 -7.04 -32.95 -18.36
C SER A 93 -6.36 -32.38 -19.61
N THR A 94 -7.03 -32.41 -20.77
CA THR A 94 -6.50 -31.80 -22.02
C THR A 94 -6.71 -30.28 -22.08
N ASN A 95 -7.19 -29.71 -20.98
CA ASN A 95 -7.39 -28.29 -20.74
C ASN A 95 -6.56 -27.96 -19.49
N ASP A 96 -5.26 -28.02 -19.65
CA ASP A 96 -4.24 -27.65 -18.67
C ASP A 96 -3.59 -26.38 -19.24
N GLN A 97 -3.43 -25.34 -18.42
CA GLN A 97 -3.11 -23.99 -18.88
C GLN A 97 -1.75 -23.52 -18.38
N GLU A 98 -0.98 -22.87 -19.25
CA GLU A 98 0.35 -22.38 -18.92
C GLU A 98 0.33 -21.36 -17.76
N PRO A 99 1.28 -21.44 -16.82
CA PRO A 99 1.35 -20.49 -15.73
C PRO A 99 1.80 -19.12 -16.25
N VAL A 100 1.35 -18.05 -15.59
CA VAL A 100 1.68 -16.67 -15.96
C VAL A 100 2.58 -16.08 -14.87
N GLY A 101 3.87 -15.89 -15.17
CA GLY A 101 4.79 -15.14 -14.31
C GLY A 101 4.37 -13.66 -14.18
N GLN A 102 4.72 -13.04 -13.06
CA GLN A 102 4.37 -11.64 -12.77
C GLN A 102 5.63 -10.80 -12.53
N ALA A 103 5.72 -9.65 -13.20
CA ALA A 103 6.91 -8.82 -13.16
C ALA A 103 7.00 -8.02 -11.85
N THR A 104 7.98 -8.35 -11.02
CA THR A 104 8.37 -7.49 -9.89
C THR A 104 9.09 -6.24 -10.43
N SER A 105 8.84 -5.09 -9.82
CA SER A 105 9.41 -3.80 -10.25
C SER A 105 9.63 -2.87 -9.06
N ASN A 106 10.53 -1.89 -9.23
CA ASN A 106 10.92 -0.93 -8.18
C ASN A 106 11.56 -1.60 -6.95
N LEU A 107 12.30 -2.70 -7.17
CA LEU A 107 13.16 -3.28 -6.15
C LEU A 107 14.50 -2.51 -6.09
N TRP A 108 14.97 -2.20 -4.89
CA TRP A 108 16.30 -1.64 -4.64
C TRP A 108 17.13 -2.65 -3.84
N TRP A 109 18.27 -3.08 -4.38
CA TRP A 109 19.15 -4.05 -3.71
C TRP A 109 20.53 -3.46 -3.43
N LEU A 110 21.07 -3.80 -2.26
CA LEU A 110 22.48 -3.60 -1.97
C LEU A 110 23.35 -4.42 -2.91
N THR A 111 24.34 -3.77 -3.53
CA THR A 111 25.39 -4.42 -4.31
C THR A 111 26.21 -5.39 -3.48
N ASP A 112 26.77 -6.39 -4.13
CA ASP A 112 27.72 -7.38 -3.59
C ASP A 112 27.16 -8.19 -2.40
N VAL A 113 25.83 -8.15 -2.20
CA VAL A 113 25.09 -8.89 -1.17
C VAL A 113 23.93 -9.62 -1.83
N GLU A 114 23.89 -10.94 -1.67
CA GLU A 114 22.78 -11.78 -2.16
C GLU A 114 21.41 -11.30 -1.65
N LYS A 115 20.42 -11.39 -2.55
CA LYS A 115 19.00 -11.23 -2.25
C LYS A 115 18.26 -12.47 -2.73
N ILE A 116 17.57 -13.13 -1.81
CA ILE A 116 16.59 -14.15 -2.14
C ILE A 116 15.32 -13.44 -2.57
N LEU A 117 15.00 -13.52 -3.86
CA LEU A 117 13.75 -13.03 -4.44
C LEU A 117 12.74 -14.18 -4.48
N THR A 118 11.47 -13.89 -4.16
CA THR A 118 10.34 -14.77 -4.48
C THR A 118 9.82 -14.39 -5.85
N LEU A 119 9.59 -15.38 -6.72
CA LEU A 119 9.09 -15.16 -8.07
C LEU A 119 7.57 -15.30 -8.08
N ASP A 120 6.88 -14.16 -8.23
CA ASP A 120 5.42 -14.12 -8.26
C ASP A 120 4.89 -14.71 -9.58
N TYR A 121 3.89 -15.59 -9.49
CA TYR A 121 3.21 -16.16 -10.65
C TYR A 121 1.74 -16.43 -10.32
N SER A 122 0.94 -16.71 -11.35
CA SER A 122 -0.44 -17.18 -11.21
C SER A 122 -0.73 -18.27 -12.24
N ASP A 123 -1.26 -19.39 -11.76
CA ASP A 123 -1.72 -20.51 -12.59
C ASP A 123 -3.26 -20.47 -12.75
N PRO A 124 -3.83 -20.66 -13.96
CA PRO A 124 -5.27 -20.58 -14.17
C PRO A 124 -6.08 -21.74 -13.58
N ASP A 125 -5.52 -22.95 -13.52
CA ASP A 125 -6.17 -24.15 -12.97
C ASP A 125 -5.88 -24.31 -11.47
N GLY A 126 -4.80 -23.67 -10.98
CA GLY A 126 -4.43 -23.52 -9.59
C GLY A 126 -3.22 -24.37 -9.16
N ASP A 127 -2.41 -24.84 -10.11
CA ASP A 127 -1.32 -25.78 -9.83
C ASP A 127 -0.09 -25.14 -9.14
N GLU A 128 0.56 -25.94 -8.28
CA GLU A 128 1.77 -25.54 -7.55
C GLU A 128 3.00 -25.65 -8.47
N ALA A 129 3.79 -24.58 -8.56
CA ALA A 129 5.02 -24.57 -9.35
C ALA A 129 6.08 -25.50 -8.76
N SER A 130 6.66 -26.34 -9.61
CA SER A 130 7.66 -27.36 -9.25
C SER A 130 9.08 -26.95 -9.62
N GLU A 131 9.26 -26.17 -10.69
CA GLU A 131 10.57 -25.73 -11.20
C GLU A 131 10.50 -24.27 -11.67
N CYS A 132 11.64 -23.59 -11.74
CA CYS A 132 11.77 -22.24 -12.29
C CYS A 132 13.14 -22.04 -12.93
N GLN A 133 13.25 -21.10 -13.86
CA GLN A 133 14.51 -20.74 -14.52
C GLN A 133 14.72 -19.23 -14.48
N VAL A 134 15.98 -18.78 -14.48
CA VAL A 134 16.35 -17.38 -14.72
C VAL A 134 17.31 -17.26 -15.89
N GLN A 135 17.11 -16.23 -16.71
CA GLN A 135 17.95 -15.94 -17.88
C GLN A 135 18.16 -14.42 -18.05
N SER A 136 18.85 -14.03 -19.12
CA SER A 136 19.02 -12.62 -19.54
C SER A 136 19.58 -11.70 -18.44
N LEU A 137 20.38 -12.26 -17.52
CA LEU A 137 20.95 -11.55 -16.38
C LEU A 137 21.90 -10.44 -16.85
N SER A 138 21.51 -9.21 -16.58
CA SER A 138 22.27 -7.99 -16.85
C SER A 138 22.67 -7.34 -15.53
N ASN A 139 23.97 -7.21 -15.31
CA ASN A 139 24.57 -6.71 -14.06
C ASN A 139 24.21 -7.52 -12.79
N LEU A 140 23.74 -8.75 -12.97
CA LEU A 140 23.43 -9.72 -11.92
C LEU A 140 24.19 -11.03 -12.15
N VAL A 141 24.30 -11.83 -11.08
CA VAL A 141 24.79 -13.20 -11.06
C VAL A 141 23.84 -14.01 -10.19
N GLU A 142 23.42 -15.18 -10.68
CA GLU A 142 22.70 -16.17 -9.87
C GLU A 142 23.66 -16.76 -8.83
N SER A 143 23.39 -16.48 -7.55
CA SER A 143 24.20 -16.88 -6.40
C SER A 143 23.60 -18.06 -5.62
N THR A 144 22.28 -18.18 -5.63
CA THR A 144 21.54 -19.41 -5.26
C THR A 144 20.58 -19.75 -6.40
N ALA A 145 20.64 -21.00 -6.88
CA ALA A 145 19.87 -21.45 -8.04
C ALA A 145 18.35 -21.30 -7.85
N CYS A 146 17.64 -20.98 -8.93
CA CYS A 146 16.18 -20.97 -8.94
C CYS A 146 15.61 -22.32 -8.48
N SER A 147 14.68 -22.31 -7.53
CA SER A 147 14.02 -23.51 -7.02
C SER A 147 12.63 -23.21 -6.46
N CYS A 148 11.69 -24.14 -6.66
CA CYS A 148 10.33 -24.04 -6.13
C CYS A 148 10.08 -25.14 -5.10
N LEU A 149 9.31 -24.80 -4.05
CA LEU A 149 8.90 -25.75 -3.02
C LEU A 149 7.49 -25.40 -2.53
N ALA A 150 6.55 -26.32 -2.69
CA ALA A 150 5.12 -26.16 -2.34
C ALA A 150 4.53 -24.85 -2.93
N GLY A 151 4.68 -24.67 -4.24
CA GLY A 151 4.21 -23.48 -4.96
C GLY A 151 4.98 -22.18 -4.70
N ILE A 152 6.05 -22.18 -3.90
CA ILE A 152 6.87 -20.98 -3.66
C ILE A 152 8.20 -21.09 -4.41
N CYS A 153 8.33 -20.35 -5.52
CA CYS A 153 9.56 -20.24 -6.30
C CYS A 153 10.48 -19.12 -5.78
N THR A 154 11.76 -19.41 -5.61
CA THR A 154 12.77 -18.45 -5.15
C THR A 154 14.10 -18.58 -5.88
N VAL A 155 14.82 -17.47 -6.00
CA VAL A 155 16.18 -17.40 -6.59
C VAL A 155 17.06 -16.45 -5.78
N GLY A 156 18.35 -16.78 -5.62
CA GLY A 156 19.35 -15.89 -5.03
C GLY A 156 20.09 -15.12 -6.11
N LEU A 157 20.02 -13.80 -6.06
CA LEU A 157 20.67 -12.90 -7.01
C LEU A 157 21.62 -11.95 -6.27
N THR A 158 22.83 -11.80 -6.81
CA THR A 158 23.84 -10.82 -6.37
C THR A 158 24.19 -9.92 -7.56
N SER A 159 24.61 -8.67 -7.34
CA SER A 159 25.13 -7.83 -8.43
C SER A 159 26.41 -8.42 -9.03
N THR A 160 26.75 -8.00 -10.25
CA THR A 160 28.15 -8.11 -10.71
C THR A 160 29.05 -7.29 -9.77
N PRO A 161 30.25 -7.78 -9.40
CA PRO A 161 31.06 -7.16 -8.34
C PRO A 161 31.36 -5.67 -8.54
N GLY A 162 30.90 -4.84 -7.61
CA GLY A 162 31.10 -3.38 -7.63
C GLY A 162 30.29 -2.62 -8.69
N TYR A 163 29.34 -3.26 -9.38
CA TYR A 163 28.41 -2.57 -10.28
C TYR A 163 27.28 -1.91 -9.47
N SER A 164 26.90 -0.68 -9.83
CA SER A 164 25.70 0.00 -9.32
C SER A 164 24.93 0.69 -10.45
N GLY A 165 23.59 0.71 -10.37
CA GLY A 165 22.68 1.18 -11.41
C GLY A 165 21.62 0.13 -11.77
N MET A 166 21.02 0.24 -12.96
CA MET A 166 19.97 -0.68 -13.40
C MET A 166 20.51 -2.06 -13.78
N ALA A 167 19.93 -3.07 -13.14
CA ALA A 167 20.05 -4.48 -13.49
C ALA A 167 18.71 -5.03 -13.99
N SER A 168 18.78 -6.16 -14.67
CA SER A 168 17.60 -6.90 -15.15
C SER A 168 17.87 -8.39 -15.20
N PHE A 169 16.80 -9.18 -15.17
CA PHE A 169 16.79 -10.61 -15.47
C PHE A 169 15.41 -10.97 -16.02
N GLU A 170 15.29 -12.14 -16.63
CA GLU A 170 14.01 -12.75 -17.00
C GLU A 170 13.83 -14.04 -16.21
N PHE A 171 12.60 -14.41 -15.88
CA PHE A 171 12.31 -15.72 -15.26
C PHE A 171 11.13 -16.44 -15.93
N SER A 172 11.13 -17.77 -15.82
CA SER A 172 9.99 -18.64 -16.09
C SER A 172 9.67 -19.51 -14.88
N VAL A 173 8.45 -20.02 -14.80
CA VAL A 173 8.00 -21.02 -13.80
C VAL A 173 7.34 -22.20 -14.50
N VAL A 174 7.39 -23.38 -13.87
CA VAL A 174 6.80 -24.62 -14.39
C VAL A 174 5.75 -25.15 -13.43
N THR A 175 4.50 -25.26 -13.89
CA THR A 175 3.39 -25.95 -13.21
C THR A 175 2.96 -27.16 -14.04
N ASN A 176 2.75 -28.32 -13.41
CA ASN A 176 2.29 -29.56 -14.06
C ASN A 176 3.03 -30.01 -15.36
N SER A 177 4.28 -29.55 -15.58
CA SER A 177 5.10 -29.71 -16.82
C SER A 177 4.79 -28.74 -17.98
N LEU A 178 3.98 -27.70 -17.76
CA LEU A 178 3.85 -26.51 -18.62
C LEU A 178 4.74 -25.39 -18.08
N GLU A 179 5.45 -24.69 -18.97
CA GLU A 179 6.36 -23.58 -18.62
C GLU A 179 5.76 -22.24 -19.03
N SER A 180 5.92 -21.21 -18.19
CA SER A 180 5.49 -19.84 -18.51
C SER A 180 6.37 -19.20 -19.58
N GLU A 181 5.81 -18.25 -20.33
CA GLU A 181 6.61 -17.25 -21.04
C GLU A 181 7.60 -16.53 -20.08
N PHE A 182 8.72 -16.07 -20.62
CA PHE A 182 9.78 -15.43 -19.83
C PHE A 182 9.42 -13.97 -19.47
N VAL A 183 9.40 -13.66 -18.18
CA VAL A 183 8.94 -12.36 -17.66
C VAL A 183 10.12 -11.49 -17.24
N ALA A 184 10.30 -10.36 -17.93
CA ALA A 184 11.35 -9.40 -17.66
C ALA A 184 11.12 -8.62 -16.36
N ASN A 185 12.14 -8.59 -15.52
CA ASN A 185 12.17 -7.90 -14.22
C ASN A 185 13.33 -6.89 -14.20
N SER A 186 13.17 -5.80 -13.45
CA SER A 186 14.21 -4.76 -13.31
C SER A 186 14.39 -4.34 -11.86
N VAL A 187 15.64 -4.08 -11.50
CA VAL A 187 16.09 -3.77 -10.14
C VAL A 187 17.17 -2.70 -10.18
N GLU A 188 17.14 -1.78 -9.22
CA GLU A 188 18.18 -0.78 -9.05
C GLU A 188 19.18 -1.22 -7.97
N LEU A 189 20.47 -1.27 -8.34
CA LEU A 189 21.56 -1.75 -7.51
C LEU A 189 22.31 -0.57 -6.89
N ILE A 190 22.30 -0.49 -5.56
CA ILE A 190 22.87 0.62 -4.79
C ILE A 190 24.10 0.20 -3.99
N LEU A 191 25.19 0.96 -4.09
CA LEU A 191 26.43 0.66 -3.37
C LEU A 191 26.20 0.64 -1.86
N ALA A 192 26.72 -0.39 -1.19
CA ALA A 192 26.72 -0.45 0.27
C ALA A 192 27.54 0.71 0.86
N GLY A 193 26.86 1.70 1.45
CA GLY A 193 27.47 2.94 1.94
C GLY A 193 27.59 4.07 0.91
N GLY A 194 27.04 3.89 -0.30
CA GLY A 194 26.88 4.96 -1.28
C GLY A 194 25.73 5.91 -0.91
N PRO A 195 25.68 7.12 -1.51
CA PRO A 195 24.53 8.01 -1.34
C PRO A 195 23.27 7.36 -1.92
N PHE A 196 22.26 7.16 -1.07
CA PHE A 196 20.99 6.53 -1.43
C PHE A 196 20.25 7.42 -2.45
N PRO A 197 20.01 6.95 -3.70
CA PRO A 197 19.65 7.82 -4.81
C PRO A 197 18.13 8.09 -4.90
N GLY A 198 17.50 8.54 -3.81
CA GLY A 198 16.08 8.89 -3.91
C GLY A 198 15.41 9.57 -2.73
N THR A 199 14.19 10.01 -3.01
CA THR A 199 13.28 10.66 -2.05
C THR A 199 12.00 9.85 -1.90
N PHE A 200 11.51 9.76 -0.66
CA PHE A 200 10.09 9.50 -0.40
C PHE A 200 9.41 10.85 -0.24
N GLU A 201 8.46 11.17 -1.12
CA GLU A 201 7.77 12.46 -1.11
C GLU A 201 6.26 12.26 -1.15
N ASP A 202 5.56 13.07 -0.37
CA ASP A 202 4.11 13.22 -0.42
C ASP A 202 3.75 14.71 -0.23
N PRO A 203 3.64 15.48 -1.31
CA PRO A 203 3.20 16.88 -1.28
C PRO A 203 1.68 17.01 -1.09
N LEU A 204 0.96 15.92 -0.75
CA LEU A 204 -0.48 15.90 -0.47
C LEU A 204 -1.36 16.43 -1.60
N ASN A 205 -0.87 16.44 -2.86
CA ASN A 205 -1.57 17.00 -4.03
C ASN A 205 -2.93 16.34 -4.33
N ALA A 206 -3.24 15.20 -3.73
CA ALA A 206 -4.54 14.53 -3.78
C ALA A 206 -5.13 14.36 -2.37
N LEU A 207 -6.47 14.31 -2.28
CA LEU A 207 -7.18 14.06 -1.02
C LEU A 207 -7.30 12.55 -0.73
N ASN A 208 -6.15 11.86 -0.66
CA ASN A 208 -6.07 10.45 -0.32
C ASN A 208 -4.75 10.11 0.38
N TYR A 209 -4.70 8.96 1.04
CA TYR A 209 -3.54 8.49 1.79
C TYR A 209 -2.51 7.71 0.95
N SER A 210 -2.80 7.40 -0.31
CA SER A 210 -1.97 6.55 -1.17
C SER A 210 -1.01 7.31 -2.08
N PHE A 211 -1.16 8.63 -2.20
CA PHE A 211 -0.34 9.45 -3.09
C PHE A 211 1.17 9.30 -2.82
N SER A 212 1.97 9.34 -3.89
CA SER A 212 3.43 9.22 -3.87
C SER A 212 4.00 10.05 -5.03
N ALA A 213 4.97 10.93 -4.75
CA ALA A 213 5.61 11.77 -5.77
C ALA A 213 7.15 11.77 -5.72
N GLY A 214 7.73 11.07 -4.74
CA GLY A 214 9.18 10.91 -4.66
C GLY A 214 9.69 9.97 -5.76
N SER A 215 11.02 9.89 -5.92
CA SER A 215 11.62 8.87 -6.80
C SER A 215 11.48 7.46 -6.23
N LEU A 216 11.07 7.31 -4.97
CA LEU A 216 10.84 6.06 -4.27
C LEU A 216 9.40 5.94 -3.80
N ASN A 217 8.79 4.77 -4.01
CA ASN A 217 7.42 4.49 -3.57
C ASN A 217 7.37 4.11 -2.10
N TRP A 218 6.48 4.77 -1.34
CA TRP A 218 6.15 4.39 0.03
C TRP A 218 5.70 2.92 0.12
N SER A 219 6.12 2.23 1.18
CA SER A 219 5.85 0.79 1.39
C SER A 219 4.49 0.52 2.06
N SER A 220 3.68 1.56 2.24
CA SER A 220 2.25 1.51 2.58
C SER A 220 1.61 2.84 2.16
N ASP A 221 0.28 2.89 2.18
CA ASP A 221 -0.46 4.15 2.30
C ASP A 221 -0.26 4.74 3.71
N TRP A 222 -0.70 5.98 3.93
CA TRP A 222 -0.91 6.47 5.29
C TRP A 222 -2.06 5.69 5.98
N ILE A 223 -1.88 5.39 7.26
CA ILE A 223 -2.78 4.60 8.10
C ILE A 223 -3.14 5.43 9.34
N GLU A 224 -4.43 5.54 9.64
CA GLU A 224 -4.95 6.22 10.83
C GLU A 224 -4.85 5.34 12.09
N SER A 225 -4.70 5.98 13.24
CA SER A 225 -4.88 5.37 14.56
C SER A 225 -5.47 6.40 15.51
N GLY A 226 -6.58 6.04 16.17
CA GLY A 226 -7.46 6.93 16.92
C GLY A 226 -8.85 7.05 16.28
N GLU A 227 -8.91 6.97 14.94
CA GLU A 227 -10.12 6.94 14.13
C GLU A 227 -9.90 6.11 12.84
N ALA A 228 -10.89 6.12 11.93
CA ALA A 228 -10.88 5.33 10.69
C ALA A 228 -11.95 5.80 9.67
N ASP A 229 -12.32 7.08 9.64
CA ASP A 229 -13.26 7.64 8.65
C ASP A 229 -12.56 8.22 7.39
N GLY A 230 -11.22 8.20 7.37
CA GLY A 230 -10.41 8.34 6.15
C GLY A 230 -10.03 9.77 5.80
N ALA A 231 -9.15 9.89 4.79
CA ALA A 231 -8.38 11.08 4.42
C ALA A 231 -9.11 12.42 4.20
N MET A 232 -10.45 12.46 4.25
CA MET A 232 -11.28 13.64 4.07
C MET A 232 -12.25 13.92 5.24
N ALA A 233 -12.15 13.18 6.35
CA ALA A 233 -13.06 13.23 7.50
C ALA A 233 -12.29 13.24 8.84
N GLY A 234 -13.00 13.12 9.96
CA GLY A 234 -12.38 13.00 11.29
C GLY A 234 -11.48 14.16 11.75
N ILE A 235 -10.59 13.79 12.67
CA ILE A 235 -9.58 14.63 13.34
C ILE A 235 -8.26 14.59 12.55
N VAL A 236 -7.92 13.46 11.91
CA VAL A 236 -6.75 13.28 11.03
C VAL A 236 -7.14 13.28 9.54
N GLN A 237 -7.16 14.46 8.91
CA GLN A 237 -7.55 14.58 7.49
C GLN A 237 -6.57 15.40 6.64
N ILE A 238 -6.50 15.04 5.36
CA ILE A 238 -5.96 15.92 4.32
C ILE A 238 -7.07 16.91 3.96
N ASN A 239 -6.86 18.20 4.26
CA ASN A 239 -7.80 19.26 3.97
C ASN A 239 -7.31 20.12 2.80
N ASN A 240 -8.22 20.65 1.97
CA ASN A 240 -7.94 21.65 0.93
C ASN A 240 -8.51 23.05 1.25
N LYS A 241 -9.17 23.18 2.41
CA LYS A 241 -10.07 24.29 2.68
C LYS A 241 -9.34 25.58 3.06
N ALA A 242 -9.01 26.36 2.04
CA ALA A 242 -8.81 27.81 2.15
C ALA A 242 -10.16 28.50 2.49
N GLY A 243 -10.67 28.26 3.71
CA GLY A 243 -11.99 28.68 4.14
C GLY A 243 -12.02 30.07 4.81
N PRO A 244 -13.22 30.67 4.94
CA PRO A 244 -13.42 31.89 5.72
C PRO A 244 -13.36 31.58 7.22
N GLY A 245 -12.14 31.48 7.74
CA GLY A 245 -11.79 31.22 9.14
C GLY A 245 -10.29 31.49 9.33
N PRO A 246 -9.69 31.06 10.45
CA PRO A 246 -8.24 30.90 10.50
C PRO A 246 -7.85 29.86 9.42
N VAL A 247 -6.80 30.17 8.67
CA VAL A 247 -6.48 29.48 7.42
C VAL A 247 -5.85 28.13 7.74
N GLU A 248 -6.62 27.03 7.68
CA GLU A 248 -6.16 25.67 8.03
C GLU A 248 -4.98 25.18 7.16
N CYS A 249 -4.96 25.50 5.85
CA CYS A 249 -3.84 25.23 4.94
C CYS A 249 -3.37 26.51 4.23
N SER A 250 -2.09 26.88 4.35
CA SER A 250 -1.56 28.15 3.84
C SER A 250 -1.65 28.28 2.31
N SER A 251 -1.51 27.16 1.61
CA SER A 251 -1.69 27.01 0.16
C SER A 251 -1.85 25.53 -0.17
N GLY A 252 -2.69 25.18 -1.14
CA GLY A 252 -2.89 23.78 -1.53
C GLY A 252 -3.58 22.95 -0.45
N ASN A 253 -3.26 21.65 -0.42
CA ASN A 253 -3.75 20.73 0.59
C ASN A 253 -2.77 20.63 1.76
N CYS A 254 -3.25 20.26 2.95
CA CYS A 254 -2.38 19.97 4.10
C CYS A 254 -2.97 18.89 5.00
N LEU A 255 -2.11 18.13 5.68
CA LEU A 255 -2.52 17.19 6.72
C LEU A 255 -2.83 17.97 8.01
N ARG A 256 -4.08 17.94 8.44
CA ARG A 256 -4.53 18.42 9.74
C ARG A 256 -4.61 17.25 10.71
N ILE A 257 -4.17 17.48 11.95
CA ILE A 257 -4.50 16.64 13.10
C ILE A 257 -5.13 17.54 14.15
N GLY A 258 -6.38 17.27 14.51
CA GLY A 258 -7.23 18.16 15.32
C GLY A 258 -8.53 18.51 14.59
N ASP A 259 -9.45 19.20 15.26
CA ASP A 259 -10.63 19.79 14.65
C ASP A 259 -10.89 21.21 15.20
N ASN A 260 -12.05 21.79 14.88
CA ASN A 260 -12.47 23.09 15.40
C ASN A 260 -13.35 22.98 16.67
N SER A 261 -13.33 21.83 17.37
CA SER A 261 -14.12 21.55 18.57
C SER A 261 -13.28 21.71 19.84
N LEU A 262 -13.92 22.17 20.92
CA LEU A 262 -13.27 22.35 22.23
C LEU A 262 -13.14 21.04 23.02
N SER A 263 -13.25 19.87 22.36
CA SER A 263 -13.41 18.57 23.04
C SER A 263 -12.90 17.37 22.25
N VAL A 264 -11.82 17.53 21.45
CA VAL A 264 -10.98 16.37 21.07
C VAL A 264 -10.45 15.72 22.35
N THR A 265 -10.58 14.40 22.47
CA THR A 265 -10.04 13.64 23.60
C THR A 265 -9.47 12.31 23.11
N GLY A 266 -8.16 12.11 23.26
CA GLY A 266 -7.49 10.87 22.84
C GLY A 266 -6.08 11.07 22.32
N THR A 267 -5.53 10.01 21.73
CA THR A 267 -4.27 10.03 20.98
C THR A 267 -4.62 9.72 19.54
N TYR A 268 -4.30 10.65 18.63
CA TYR A 268 -4.60 10.56 17.21
C TYR A 268 -3.30 10.63 16.43
N SER A 269 -3.17 9.77 15.42
CA SER A 269 -1.92 9.59 14.69
C SER A 269 -2.13 9.11 13.28
N LEU A 270 -1.23 9.54 12.39
CA LEU A 270 -1.12 9.02 11.02
C LEU A 270 0.27 8.40 10.82
N GLU A 271 0.33 7.16 10.33
CA GLU A 271 1.57 6.42 10.12
C GLU A 271 1.76 5.89 8.69
N ARG A 272 3.00 5.88 8.18
CA ARG A 272 3.32 5.36 6.83
C ARG A 272 4.69 4.67 6.81
N LYS A 273 4.84 3.65 5.96
CA LYS A 273 6.06 2.84 5.80
C LYS A 273 6.96 3.34 4.67
N MET A 274 8.26 3.33 4.92
CA MET A 274 9.30 3.55 3.90
C MET A 274 10.44 2.55 4.03
N ASN A 275 11.07 2.19 2.92
CA ASN A 275 12.22 1.28 2.89
C ASN A 275 13.53 2.08 2.86
N LEU A 276 14.29 2.03 3.96
CA LEU A 276 15.63 2.65 4.06
C LEU A 276 16.76 1.61 4.04
N ILE A 277 16.50 0.38 3.57
CA ILE A 277 17.54 -0.67 3.47
C ILE A 277 18.61 -0.21 2.47
N GLY A 278 19.85 -0.12 2.97
CA GLY A 278 21.01 0.32 2.20
C GLY A 278 21.27 1.83 2.23
N ALA A 279 20.39 2.64 2.80
CA ALA A 279 20.66 4.05 3.05
C ALA A 279 21.68 4.19 4.20
N SER A 280 22.85 4.77 3.92
CA SER A 280 23.85 5.13 4.95
C SER A 280 23.51 6.44 5.66
N THR A 281 22.69 7.29 5.03
CA THR A 281 22.16 8.54 5.59
C THR A 281 20.74 8.76 5.10
N ALA A 282 19.86 9.25 5.96
CA ALA A 282 18.49 9.63 5.63
C ALA A 282 18.07 10.86 6.46
N SER A 283 17.31 11.77 5.84
CA SER A 283 16.76 12.95 6.51
C SER A 283 15.27 13.07 6.26
N LEU A 284 14.53 13.41 7.31
CA LEU A 284 13.09 13.67 7.25
C LEU A 284 12.83 15.18 7.19
N GLY A 285 12.35 15.67 6.05
CA GLY A 285 11.81 17.02 5.90
C GLY A 285 10.29 17.08 6.11
N PHE A 286 9.78 18.14 6.72
CA PHE A 286 8.35 18.47 6.71
C PHE A 286 8.09 19.93 7.07
N ASP A 287 7.03 20.52 6.50
CA ASP A 287 6.45 21.76 6.97
C ASP A 287 5.38 21.49 8.04
N TRP A 288 5.31 22.34 9.07
CA TRP A 288 4.30 22.29 10.13
C TRP A 288 3.93 23.69 10.64
N ARG A 289 2.82 23.75 11.39
CA ARG A 289 2.43 24.88 12.28
C ARG A 289 1.29 24.44 13.19
N ARG A 290 1.10 25.13 14.31
CA ARG A 290 -0.11 25.01 15.14
C ARG A 290 -1.05 26.16 14.82
N ASP A 291 -2.30 25.84 14.49
CA ASP A 291 -3.39 26.82 14.50
C ASP A 291 -4.11 26.71 15.86
N SER A 292 -4.45 27.85 16.47
CA SER A 292 -5.27 27.89 17.69
C SER A 292 -6.45 28.83 17.45
N ALA A 293 -7.39 28.35 16.62
CA ALA A 293 -8.49 29.08 16.00
C ALA A 293 -9.29 30.04 16.91
N PHE A 294 -9.31 29.80 18.22
CA PHE A 294 -10.11 30.54 19.19
C PHE A 294 -9.31 31.08 20.40
N GLY A 295 -7.97 31.07 20.35
CA GLY A 295 -7.10 31.56 21.43
C GLY A 295 -7.12 30.73 22.72
N TYR A 296 -7.87 29.64 22.77
CA TYR A 296 -7.85 28.68 23.88
C TYR A 296 -6.63 27.77 23.78
N LEU A 297 -5.75 27.85 24.77
CA LEU A 297 -4.49 27.09 24.85
C LEU A 297 -4.72 25.65 25.34
N SER A 298 -5.55 24.88 24.63
CA SER A 298 -5.96 23.52 25.02
C SER A 298 -4.91 22.45 24.69
N ALA A 299 -3.77 22.51 25.39
CA ALA A 299 -3.01 21.36 25.90
C ALA A 299 -2.84 20.12 24.98
N SER A 300 -2.61 20.34 23.69
CA SER A 300 -2.33 19.28 22.71
C SER A 300 -0.89 19.39 22.26
N ASP A 301 -0.08 18.37 22.56
CA ASP A 301 1.32 18.31 22.18
C ASP A 301 1.44 17.60 20.82
N PHE A 302 2.12 18.22 19.85
CA PHE A 302 2.40 17.62 18.56
C PHE A 302 3.79 16.98 18.57
N GLN A 303 3.93 15.80 17.98
CA GLN A 303 5.22 15.12 17.90
C GLN A 303 5.38 14.26 16.65
N VAL A 304 6.63 14.05 16.24
CA VAL A 304 7.00 13.10 15.19
C VAL A 304 7.81 11.97 15.80
N GLU A 305 7.41 10.73 15.53
CA GLU A 305 8.08 9.51 16.02
C GLU A 305 8.50 8.60 14.86
N ILE A 306 9.66 7.98 14.99
CA ILE A 306 10.14 6.91 14.09
C ILE A 306 10.16 5.56 14.81
N SER A 307 9.96 4.48 14.04
CA SER A 307 9.99 3.09 14.50
C SER A 307 10.80 2.25 13.52
N LYS A 308 11.62 1.31 14.02
CA LYS A 308 12.46 0.41 13.21
C LYS A 308 12.00 -1.04 13.19
N ASP A 309 10.97 -1.36 13.97
CA ASP A 309 10.50 -2.72 14.27
C ASP A 309 9.03 -2.91 13.85
N ASN A 310 8.62 -2.21 12.79
CA ASN A 310 7.25 -2.21 12.25
C ASN A 310 6.16 -1.72 13.22
N GLY A 311 6.51 -0.89 14.20
CA GLY A 311 5.58 -0.13 15.04
C GLY A 311 5.49 -0.59 16.49
N VAL A 312 6.40 -1.48 16.91
CA VAL A 312 6.42 -2.05 18.26
C VAL A 312 7.09 -1.10 19.25
N THR A 313 8.14 -0.37 18.84
CA THR A 313 8.78 0.68 19.65
C THR A 313 8.97 1.97 18.87
N TRP A 314 8.72 3.11 19.54
CA TRP A 314 8.67 4.43 18.93
C TRP A 314 9.68 5.37 19.60
N THR A 315 10.47 6.07 18.77
CA THR A 315 11.44 7.08 19.20
C THR A 315 10.95 8.45 18.76
N THR A 316 10.67 9.35 19.70
CA THR A 316 10.32 10.74 19.41
C THR A 316 11.55 11.50 18.90
N ILE A 317 11.45 12.02 17.68
CA ILE A 317 12.52 12.82 17.02
C ILE A 317 12.17 14.30 16.94
N PHE A 318 10.89 14.64 17.08
CA PHE A 318 10.40 16.02 17.13
C PHE A 318 9.27 16.13 18.15
N ILE A 319 9.22 17.22 18.91
CA ILE A 319 8.09 17.53 19.78
C ILE A 319 7.89 19.04 19.89
N VAL A 320 6.66 19.48 19.70
CA VAL A 320 6.20 20.84 19.94
C VAL A 320 5.19 20.78 21.07
N LEU A 321 5.61 21.28 22.23
CA LEU A 321 4.76 21.36 23.40
C LEU A 321 3.61 22.36 23.17
N SER A 322 2.52 22.10 23.85
CA SER A 322 1.27 22.85 23.74
C SER A 322 1.39 24.32 24.15
N GLY A 323 0.72 25.18 23.39
CA GLY A 323 0.58 26.61 23.68
C GLY A 323 1.09 27.53 22.57
N GLY A 324 0.22 28.41 22.10
CA GLY A 324 0.47 29.36 21.01
C GLY A 324 -0.13 28.93 19.67
N SER A 325 -0.14 29.89 18.73
CA SER A 325 -0.46 29.69 17.32
C SER A 325 0.68 30.23 16.48
N ASP A 326 1.10 29.48 15.46
CA ASP A 326 2.22 29.85 14.61
C ASP A 326 1.69 30.56 13.35
N GLY A 327 2.00 31.85 13.22
CA GLY A 327 1.45 32.73 12.16
C GLY A 327 1.94 32.42 10.74
N SER A 328 2.86 31.47 10.59
CA SER A 328 3.43 30.97 9.34
C SER A 328 3.78 29.49 9.50
N MET A 329 3.96 28.78 8.38
CA MET A 329 4.55 27.44 8.43
C MET A 329 6.04 27.51 8.79
N THR A 330 6.54 26.47 9.45
CA THR A 330 7.92 26.25 9.83
C THR A 330 8.39 24.96 9.18
N THR A 331 9.55 24.99 8.52
CA THR A 331 10.16 23.82 7.87
C THR A 331 11.17 23.18 8.81
N GLU A 332 11.01 21.88 9.08
CA GLU A 332 11.99 21.07 9.79
C GLU A 332 12.76 20.17 8.82
N SER A 333 14.00 19.84 9.19
CA SER A 333 14.76 18.77 8.57
C SER A 333 15.56 18.04 9.65
N ILE A 334 15.30 16.75 9.82
CA ILE A 334 15.79 15.95 10.95
C ILE A 334 16.59 14.75 10.42
N ASP A 335 17.79 14.55 10.94
CA ASP A 335 18.60 13.37 10.66
C ASP A 335 17.96 12.11 11.28
N ILE A 336 17.70 11.09 10.45
CA ILE A 336 17.13 9.79 10.83
C ILE A 336 18.05 8.62 10.43
N SER A 337 19.34 8.88 10.24
CA SER A 337 20.37 7.94 9.73
C SER A 337 20.81 6.82 10.71
N ASN A 338 19.97 6.44 11.68
CA ASN A 338 20.33 5.49 12.75
C ASN A 338 19.54 4.19 12.65
#